data_AF-A0A2E3RM33-F1
#
_entry.id   AF-A0A2E3RM33-F1
#
_cell.length_a   1.000
_cell.length_b   1.000
_cell.length_c   1.000
_cell.angle_alpha   90.00
_cell.angle_beta   90.00
_cell.angle_gamma   90.00
#
_symmetry.space_group_name_H-M   'P 1'
#
loop_
_entity.id
_entity.type
_entity.pdbx_description
1 polymer ?
#
loop_
_entity_poly.entity_id
_entity_poly.type
_entity_poly.pdbx_seq_one_letter_code
_entity_poly.pdbx_strand_id
1 'polypeptide(L)'
;MKILLHTLLSFFAVKFSFCPTYPRMVAHFSYDVPKKVVLEDLRYHLEESGFVIKEYAPEDAFLFTDFKLYDWGTGRRLLAVAVHVNDKITMTGMGKMDVPVSDLGPTEDLMKIKEVDRLPYSIQKRTFLELVRSVSGLGYETINHWP
;
A
#
# COMPACT_ATOMS: atom_id res chain seq x y z
N MET A 1 2.55 -49.77 43.12
CA MET A 1 2.77 -48.33 43.37
C MET A 1 2.05 -47.53 42.27
N LYS A 2 0.74 -47.34 42.46
CA LYS A 2 -0.04 -46.29 41.80
C LYS A 2 0.42 -44.96 42.41
N ILE A 3 0.21 -43.83 41.73
CA ILE A 3 0.64 -42.46 42.12
C ILE A 3 2.01 -42.09 41.54
N LEU A 4 2.08 -41.91 40.22
CA LEU A 4 2.96 -40.90 39.62
C LEU A 4 2.56 -40.59 38.16
N LEU A 5 1.25 -40.45 37.87
CA LEU A 5 0.77 -40.32 36.47
C LEU A 5 -0.04 -39.05 36.16
N HIS A 6 -0.14 -38.06 37.05
CA HIS A 6 -1.15 -36.99 36.87
C HIS A 6 -0.66 -35.54 36.91
N THR A 7 0.63 -35.26 36.75
CA THR A 7 1.13 -33.86 36.79
C THR A 7 2.04 -33.52 35.62
N LEU A 8 1.60 -33.76 34.37
CA LEU A 8 2.34 -33.26 33.20
C LEU A 8 1.43 -32.90 32.00
N LEU A 9 0.21 -32.43 32.25
CA LEU A 9 -0.74 -32.01 31.21
C LEU A 9 -1.29 -30.61 31.51
N SER A 10 -0.39 -29.65 31.63
CA SER A 10 -0.72 -28.22 31.56
C SER A 10 0.29 -27.50 30.65
N PHE A 11 0.55 -28.08 29.47
CA PHE A 11 1.09 -27.29 28.38
C PHE A 11 0.01 -26.33 27.92
N PHE A 12 0.11 -25.10 28.43
CA PHE A 12 -0.58 -23.91 27.98
C PHE A 12 -0.78 -23.95 26.46
N ALA A 13 -2.01 -24.13 26.02
CA ALA A 13 -2.42 -23.84 24.65
C ALA A 13 -2.47 -22.32 24.48
N VAL A 14 -1.31 -21.66 24.43
CA VAL A 14 -1.24 -20.26 24.01
C VAL A 14 -1.47 -20.25 22.50
N LYS A 15 -2.71 -19.96 22.08
CA LYS A 15 -3.00 -19.67 20.68
C LYS A 15 -2.46 -18.29 20.35
N PHE A 16 -1.19 -18.21 19.98
CA PHE A 16 -0.64 -17.02 19.34
C PHE A 16 -1.30 -16.86 17.97
N SER A 17 -2.34 -16.04 17.88
CA SER A 17 -2.85 -15.57 16.58
C SER A 17 -1.92 -14.46 16.08
N PHE A 18 -0.77 -14.85 15.53
CA PHE A 18 0.00 -13.96 14.68
C PHE A 18 -0.69 -13.92 13.31
N CYS A 19 -1.77 -13.16 13.19
CA CYS A 19 -2.21 -12.69 11.87
C CYS A 19 -1.38 -11.44 11.56
N PRO A 20 -0.26 -11.54 10.83
CA PRO A 20 0.53 -10.37 10.48
C PRO A 20 -0.35 -9.41 9.67
N THR A 21 -0.64 -8.25 10.23
CA THR A 21 -1.33 -7.20 9.49
C THR A 21 -0.37 -6.67 8.44
N TYR A 22 -0.79 -6.56 7.19
CA TYR A 22 0.06 -5.98 6.15
C TYR A 22 0.51 -4.56 6.53
N PRO A 23 1.70 -4.12 6.12
CA PRO A 23 2.13 -2.74 6.37
C PRO A 23 1.22 -1.76 5.61
N ARG A 24 1.11 -0.53 6.12
CA ARG A 24 0.41 0.55 5.42
C ARG A 24 1.22 1.00 4.21
N MET A 25 0.54 1.37 3.12
CA MET A 25 1.17 1.96 1.94
C MET A 25 1.36 3.46 2.16
N VAL A 26 2.32 3.82 3.01
CA VAL A 26 2.71 5.21 3.27
C VAL A 26 4.23 5.30 3.19
N ALA A 27 4.72 6.31 2.47
CA ALA A 27 6.14 6.61 2.37
C ALA A 27 6.38 8.10 2.62
N HIS A 28 7.52 8.40 3.24
CA HIS A 28 7.94 9.76 3.53
C HIS A 28 9.29 10.05 2.87
N PHE A 29 9.44 11.24 2.32
CA PHE A 29 10.71 11.68 1.73
C PHE A 29 11.08 13.08 2.19
N SER A 30 12.38 13.31 2.36
CA SER A 30 12.93 14.65 2.59
C SER A 30 13.12 15.37 1.26
N TYR A 31 13.09 16.69 1.31
CA TYR A 31 13.32 17.55 0.17
C TYR A 31 13.82 18.92 0.67
N ASP A 32 14.67 19.58 -0.12
CA ASP A 32 15.28 20.88 0.23
C ASP A 32 14.87 22.01 -0.72
N VAL A 33 14.13 21.70 -1.79
CA VAL A 33 13.70 22.65 -2.82
C VAL A 33 12.28 23.18 -2.53
N PRO A 34 11.81 24.26 -3.19
CA PRO A 34 10.46 24.78 -2.92
C PRO A 34 9.35 23.76 -3.17
N LYS A 35 8.34 23.72 -2.28
CA LYS A 35 7.19 22.79 -2.35
C LYS A 35 6.55 22.67 -3.73
N LYS A 36 6.37 23.82 -4.40
CA LYS A 36 5.75 23.89 -5.73
C LYS A 36 6.56 23.13 -6.78
N VAL A 37 7.89 23.23 -6.72
CA VAL A 37 8.81 22.53 -7.63
C VAL A 37 8.73 21.04 -7.39
N VAL A 38 8.76 20.60 -6.13
CA VAL A 38 8.60 19.18 -5.76
C VAL A 38 7.26 18.64 -6.25
N LEU A 39 6.16 19.37 -6.02
CA LEU A 39 4.83 18.91 -6.41
C LEU A 39 4.72 18.78 -7.94
N GLU A 40 5.30 19.70 -8.69
CA GLU A 40 5.34 19.64 -10.15
C GLU A 40 6.17 18.45 -10.64
N ASP A 41 7.34 18.23 -10.06
CA ASP A 41 8.22 17.09 -10.37
C ASP A 41 7.52 15.74 -10.10
N LEU A 42 6.87 15.61 -8.94
CA LEU A 42 6.08 14.42 -8.59
C LEU A 42 4.87 14.24 -9.51
N ARG A 43 4.22 15.33 -9.96
CA ARG A 43 3.12 15.25 -10.92
C ARG A 43 3.61 14.66 -12.24
N TYR A 44 4.67 15.21 -12.82
CA TYR A 44 5.25 14.71 -14.07
C TYR A 44 5.68 13.24 -13.94
N HIS A 45 6.38 12.90 -12.86
CA HIS A 45 6.83 11.52 -12.62
C HIS A 45 5.67 10.52 -12.52
N LEU A 46 4.56 10.92 -11.87
CA LEU A 46 3.36 10.08 -11.77
C LEU A 46 2.66 9.92 -13.12
N GLU A 47 2.54 10.99 -13.90
CA GLU A 47 2.00 10.97 -15.27
C GLU A 47 2.83 10.05 -16.18
N GLU A 48 4.17 10.18 -16.16
CA GLU A 48 5.10 9.30 -16.90
C GLU A 48 5.02 7.85 -16.45
N SER A 49 4.81 7.64 -15.14
CA SER A 49 4.55 6.32 -14.57
C SER A 49 3.18 5.76 -14.97
N GLY A 50 2.37 6.49 -15.74
CA GLY A 50 1.08 6.04 -16.26
C GLY A 50 -0.09 6.21 -15.28
N PHE A 51 0.04 7.07 -14.27
CA PHE A 51 -1.09 7.49 -13.45
C PHE A 51 -1.82 8.65 -14.11
N VAL A 52 -3.14 8.68 -13.92
CA VAL A 52 -3.97 9.82 -14.33
C VAL A 52 -4.18 10.71 -13.10
N ILE A 53 -3.82 11.99 -13.19
CA ILE A 53 -4.06 12.94 -12.11
C ILE A 53 -5.55 13.28 -12.07
N LYS A 54 -6.20 12.98 -10.94
CA LYS A 54 -7.61 13.27 -10.72
C LYS A 54 -7.81 14.63 -10.06
N GLU A 55 -6.90 15.00 -9.16
CA GLU A 55 -6.93 16.27 -8.45
C GLU A 55 -5.52 16.83 -8.30
N TYR A 56 -5.38 18.12 -8.54
CA TYR A 56 -4.13 18.86 -8.42
C TYR A 56 -4.40 20.20 -7.75
N ALA A 57 -3.95 20.34 -6.50
CA ALA A 57 -4.16 21.52 -5.66
C ALA A 57 -2.78 22.07 -5.24
N PRO A 58 -2.15 22.94 -6.07
CA PRO A 58 -0.82 23.45 -5.80
C PRO A 58 -0.75 24.34 -4.56
N GLU A 59 -1.85 25.05 -4.23
CA GLU A 59 -1.95 25.90 -3.05
C GLU A 59 -1.87 25.10 -1.74
N ASP A 60 -2.46 23.90 -1.73
CA ASP A 60 -2.41 22.96 -0.59
C ASP A 60 -1.22 21.99 -0.68
N ALA A 61 -0.35 22.17 -1.69
CA ALA A 61 0.75 21.28 -2.02
C ALA A 61 0.31 19.80 -2.12
N PHE A 62 -0.82 19.57 -2.77
CA PHE A 62 -1.50 18.27 -2.82
C PHE A 62 -1.78 17.81 -4.26
N LEU A 63 -1.68 16.50 -4.48
CA LEU A 63 -2.22 15.85 -5.68
C LEU A 63 -2.78 14.47 -5.34
N PHE A 64 -3.72 14.02 -6.16
CA PHE A 64 -4.34 12.71 -6.06
C PHE A 64 -4.59 12.12 -7.45
N THR A 65 -4.26 10.83 -7.60
CA THR A 65 -4.42 10.11 -8.86
C THR A 65 -5.71 9.29 -8.88
N ASP A 66 -6.19 8.99 -10.07
CA ASP A 66 -7.13 7.88 -10.24
C ASP A 66 -6.44 6.52 -10.07
N PHE A 67 -7.25 5.46 -10.02
CA PHE A 67 -6.77 4.10 -9.92
C PHE A 67 -6.11 3.63 -11.21
N LYS A 68 -4.81 3.32 -11.13
CA LYS A 68 -4.06 2.64 -12.18
C LYS A 68 -4.20 1.12 -12.06
N LEU A 69 -4.48 0.45 -13.17
CA LEU A 69 -4.57 -1.01 -13.26
C LEU A 69 -3.18 -1.68 -13.34
N TYR A 70 -3.01 -2.71 -12.53
CA TYR A 70 -1.91 -3.66 -12.55
C TYR A 70 -2.50 -5.07 -12.75
N ASP A 71 -2.29 -5.64 -13.92
CA ASP A 71 -2.69 -7.00 -14.26
C ASP A 71 -1.46 -7.83 -14.63
N TRP A 72 -1.27 -8.92 -13.89
CA TRP A 72 -0.18 -9.88 -14.10
C TRP A 72 -0.72 -11.30 -14.32
N GLY A 73 -1.96 -11.44 -14.78
CA GLY A 73 -2.60 -12.73 -15.09
C GLY A 73 -3.10 -13.51 -13.87
N THR A 74 -3.02 -12.95 -12.66
CA THR A 74 -3.51 -13.59 -11.42
C THR A 74 -4.64 -12.80 -10.77
N GLY A 75 -5.30 -11.92 -11.52
CA GLY A 75 -6.34 -10.99 -11.06
C GLY A 75 -5.94 -9.51 -11.17
N ARG A 76 -6.91 -8.62 -11.12
CA ARG A 76 -6.68 -7.18 -11.26
C ARG A 76 -6.35 -6.55 -9.92
N ARG A 77 -5.37 -5.64 -9.94
CA ARG A 77 -4.98 -4.81 -8.80
C ARG A 77 -5.02 -3.37 -9.25
N LEU A 78 -5.55 -2.51 -8.40
CA LEU A 78 -5.72 -1.10 -8.67
C LEU A 78 -4.97 -0.34 -7.58
N LEU A 79 -4.16 0.62 -7.99
CA LEU A 79 -3.44 1.51 -7.08
C LEU A 79 -3.78 2.96 -7.44
N ALA A 80 -4.26 3.72 -6.47
CA ALA A 80 -4.29 5.17 -6.52
C ALA A 80 -3.26 5.73 -5.52
N VAL A 81 -2.79 6.94 -5.77
CA VAL A 81 -1.75 7.59 -4.96
C VAL A 81 -2.19 9.00 -4.60
N ALA A 82 -2.09 9.34 -3.33
CA ALA A 82 -2.21 10.71 -2.83
C ALA A 82 -0.84 11.20 -2.37
N VAL A 83 -0.49 12.44 -2.69
CA VAL A 83 0.77 13.06 -2.31
C VAL A 83 0.50 14.40 -1.65
N HIS A 84 1.11 14.62 -0.48
CA HIS A 84 1.17 15.90 0.20
C HIS A 84 2.62 16.34 0.34
N VAL A 85 2.92 17.60 0.02
CA VAL A 85 4.27 18.17 0.15
C VAL A 85 4.25 19.26 1.22
N ASN A 86 4.44 18.85 2.48
CA ASN A 86 4.41 19.73 3.64
C ASN A 86 5.81 19.92 4.24
N ASP A 87 6.03 19.57 5.51
CA ASP A 87 7.36 19.46 6.10
C ASP A 87 8.21 18.38 5.40
N LYS A 88 7.53 17.35 4.90
CA LYS A 88 8.08 16.24 4.12
C LYS A 88 7.13 15.88 2.99
N ILE A 89 7.61 15.17 1.99
CA ILE A 89 6.75 14.52 1.00
C ILE A 89 6.10 13.33 1.71
N THR A 90 4.77 13.27 1.72
CA THR A 90 4.01 12.12 2.20
C THR A 90 3.22 11.53 1.05
N MET A 91 3.57 10.31 0.66
CA MET A 91 2.93 9.56 -0.39
C MET A 91 2.13 8.42 0.21
N THR A 92 0.83 8.37 -0.08
CA THR A 92 -0.10 7.36 0.43
C THR A 92 -0.71 6.60 -0.73
N GLY A 93 -0.53 5.27 -0.74
CA GLY A 93 -1.17 4.38 -1.69
C GLY A 93 -2.53 3.90 -1.19
N MET A 94 -3.50 3.79 -2.10
CA MET A 94 -4.81 3.16 -1.87
C MET A 94 -4.99 2.00 -2.82
N GLY A 95 -5.32 0.83 -2.30
CA GLY A 95 -5.41 -0.40 -3.07
C GLY A 95 -6.84 -0.87 -3.28
N LYS A 96 -7.15 -1.38 -4.47
CA LYS A 96 -8.27 -2.29 -4.68
C LYS A 96 -7.77 -3.55 -5.35
N MET A 97 -8.39 -4.68 -5.06
CA MET A 97 -8.05 -5.93 -5.75
C MET A 97 -9.28 -6.81 -5.92
N ASP A 98 -9.26 -7.64 -6.96
CA ASP A 98 -10.22 -8.73 -7.08
C ASP A 98 -9.95 -9.75 -5.96
N VAL A 99 -10.99 -10.15 -5.24
CA VAL A 99 -10.97 -11.17 -4.19
C VAL A 99 -12.00 -12.25 -4.54
N PRO A 100 -11.64 -13.54 -4.43
CA PRO A 100 -12.61 -14.60 -4.62
C PRO A 100 -13.70 -14.52 -3.56
N VAL A 101 -14.96 -14.65 -3.96
CA VAL A 101 -16.06 -14.80 -3.02
C VAL A 101 -16.34 -16.28 -2.80
N SER A 102 -16.69 -16.64 -1.57
CA SER A 102 -16.99 -18.03 -1.19
C SER A 102 -18.38 -18.49 -1.61
N ASP A 103 -19.16 -17.65 -2.30
CA ASP A 103 -20.52 -17.98 -2.69
C ASP A 103 -20.51 -18.88 -3.93
N LEU A 104 -21.26 -19.98 -3.85
CA LEU A 104 -21.57 -20.90 -4.96
C LEU A 104 -22.60 -20.26 -5.91
N GLY A 105 -22.35 -19.00 -6.30
CA GLY A 105 -23.15 -18.26 -7.26
C GLY A 105 -22.79 -18.61 -8.71
N PRO A 106 -23.46 -17.98 -9.70
CA PRO A 106 -23.08 -18.10 -11.10
C PRO A 106 -21.61 -17.69 -11.32
N THR A 107 -20.95 -18.30 -12.31
CA THR A 107 -19.48 -18.25 -12.51
C THR A 107 -18.91 -16.82 -12.67
N GLU A 108 -19.77 -15.90 -13.10
CA GLU A 108 -19.52 -14.46 -13.27
C GLU A 108 -19.41 -13.67 -11.96
N ASP A 109 -19.92 -14.21 -10.84
CA ASP A 109 -19.90 -13.58 -9.52
C ASP A 109 -18.77 -14.08 -8.61
N LEU A 110 -17.92 -15.00 -9.08
CA LEU A 110 -16.88 -15.65 -8.26
C LEU A 110 -15.77 -14.68 -7.78
N MET A 111 -15.65 -13.51 -8.38
CA MET A 111 -14.65 -12.50 -8.03
C MET A 111 -15.32 -11.14 -7.80
N LYS A 112 -15.06 -10.50 -6.66
CA LYS A 112 -15.51 -9.12 -6.38
C LYS A 112 -14.32 -8.19 -6.19
N ILE A 113 -14.40 -6.97 -6.72
CA ILE A 113 -13.44 -5.92 -6.41
C ILE A 113 -13.68 -5.49 -4.96
N LYS A 114 -12.68 -5.67 -4.11
CA LYS A 114 -12.70 -5.20 -2.74
C LYS A 114 -11.72 -4.04 -2.58
N GLU A 115 -12.20 -2.94 -2.00
CA GLU A 115 -11.32 -1.89 -1.50
C GLU A 115 -10.58 -2.42 -0.28
N VAL A 116 -9.26 -2.32 -0.30
CA VAL A 116 -8.43 -2.81 0.78
C VAL A 116 -7.55 -1.68 1.28
N ASP A 117 -7.65 -1.38 2.57
CA ASP A 117 -6.78 -0.41 3.23
C ASP A 117 -5.30 -0.78 3.04
N ARG A 118 -5.01 -2.07 2.89
CA ARG A 118 -3.67 -2.62 2.73
C ARG A 118 -3.67 -3.76 1.72
N LEU A 119 -2.96 -3.59 0.61
CA LEU A 119 -2.69 -4.70 -0.31
C LEU A 119 -1.78 -5.75 0.35
N PRO A 120 -1.83 -7.02 -0.03
CA PRO A 120 -0.84 -8.00 0.42
C PRO A 120 0.59 -7.54 0.09
N TYR A 121 1.55 -7.78 0.98
CA TYR A 121 2.91 -7.25 0.83
C TYR A 121 3.59 -7.62 -0.50
N SER A 122 3.33 -8.82 -1.02
CA SER A 122 3.80 -9.26 -2.34
C SER A 122 3.32 -8.36 -3.48
N ILE A 123 2.09 -7.85 -3.38
CA ILE A 123 1.49 -6.91 -4.32
C ILE A 123 2.07 -5.51 -4.09
N GLN A 124 2.18 -5.07 -2.83
CA GLN A 124 2.79 -3.77 -2.49
C GLN A 124 4.21 -3.65 -3.06
N LYS A 125 5.00 -4.73 -2.99
CA LYS A 125 6.38 -4.77 -3.49
C LYS A 125 6.51 -4.49 -4.99
N ARG A 126 5.48 -4.84 -5.77
CA ARG A 126 5.42 -4.70 -7.24
C ARG A 126 4.59 -3.49 -7.69
N THR A 127 4.12 -2.68 -6.75
CA THR A 127 3.26 -1.53 -7.03
C THR A 127 3.78 -0.34 -6.25
N PHE A 128 3.26 -0.11 -5.05
CA PHE A 128 3.58 1.04 -4.22
C PHE A 128 5.07 1.14 -3.89
N LEU A 129 5.74 0.05 -3.50
CA LEU A 129 7.17 0.09 -3.15
C LEU A 129 8.07 0.29 -4.38
N GLU A 130 7.63 -0.13 -5.55
CA GLU A 130 8.34 0.15 -6.81
C GLU A 130 8.25 1.64 -7.16
N LEU A 131 7.05 2.22 -6.99
CA LEU A 131 6.85 3.67 -7.13
C LEU A 131 7.70 4.45 -6.12
N VAL A 132 7.73 4.04 -4.85
CA VAL A 132 8.60 4.65 -3.82
C VAL A 132 10.07 4.67 -4.24
N ARG A 133 10.57 3.56 -4.80
CA ARG A 133 11.95 3.48 -5.30
C ARG A 133 12.18 4.42 -6.48
N SER A 134 11.21 4.51 -7.39
CA SER A 134 11.32 5.42 -8.54
C SER A 134 11.37 6.89 -8.10
N VAL A 135 10.55 7.29 -7.11
CA VAL A 135 10.58 8.64 -6.53
C VAL A 135 11.91 8.90 -5.83
N SER A 136 12.45 7.91 -5.11
CA SER A 136 13.77 8.05 -4.50
C SER A 136 14.88 8.21 -5.55
N GLY A 137 14.72 7.61 -6.73
CA GLY A 137 15.59 7.78 -7.88
C GLY A 137 15.62 9.20 -8.45
N LEU A 138 14.62 10.05 -8.14
CA LEU A 138 14.61 11.48 -8.50
C LEU A 138 15.53 12.33 -7.60
N GLY A 139 16.06 11.76 -6.51
CA GLY A 139 16.91 12.46 -5.55
C GLY A 139 16.24 12.78 -4.21
N TYR A 140 14.96 12.40 -4.02
CA TYR A 140 14.30 12.52 -2.72
C TYR A 140 14.69 11.35 -1.80
N GLU A 141 15.23 11.65 -0.61
CA GLU A 141 15.67 10.60 0.29
C GLU A 141 14.51 10.05 1.11
N THR A 142 14.41 8.72 1.21
CA THR A 142 13.37 8.07 2.01
C THR A 142 13.65 8.27 3.50
N ILE A 143 12.67 8.81 4.23
CA ILE A 143 12.77 9.01 5.67
C ILE A 143 12.16 7.79 6.37
N ASN A 144 12.96 7.04 7.12
CA ASN A 144 12.50 5.91 7.95
C ASN A 144 11.77 6.34 9.23
N HIS A 145 11.42 7.61 9.39
CA HIS A 145 10.88 8.14 10.63
C HIS A 145 9.36 7.90 10.68
N TRP A 146 9.02 6.82 11.38
CA TRP A 146 7.70 6.63 11.97
C TRP A 146 7.46 7.72 13.03
N PRO A 147 6.29 8.35 13.12
CA PRO A 147 5.83 8.87 14.40
C PRO A 147 5.52 7.72 15.38
#